data_AF-A0A949NAB8-F1
#
_entry.id   AF-A0A949NAB8-F1
#
_cell.length_a   1.000
_cell.length_b   1.000
_cell.length_c   1.000
_cell.angle_alpha   90.00
_cell.angle_beta   90.00
_cell.angle_gamma   90.00
#
_symmetry.space_group_name_H-M   'P 1'
#
loop_
_entity.id
_entity.type
_entity.pdbx_description
1 polymer ?
#
loop_
_entity_poly.entity_id
_entity_poly.type
_entity_poly.pdbx_seq_one_letter_code
_entity_poly.pdbx_strand_id
1 'polypeptide(L)'
;MRQKKITLALSSLDANGVCADQTTGAAADLLLNGALVVTDVKANFGVAAAIRITCAADESARTFVVYGEGSNGSPIQESMTGPAATTGDTTQTFKSVTRVSIDGAASGEVEVGQVANDDGACEAQTPANARNLAIDGAAAKVANMYGVGDLGVAQIVAIANAGDDSGDTFTVYGRDANDVEISEAITGGNDATVTGSLLFKTVNRVAVDGATHASGFTVGTVDKLDGIAISQVMSGAGDVVFNGELCELTARHITIEGTGDNSGITLTIEGTDRRGNALSEAVTGSNAGTATSAKNFRTITSIRASGAVTDNVEIGSADSMDGPPIPLERFDSGITFAIEHSSDGDLTHNFVSTLDRLIDGERNEDTARWFETDGPQVASERGSSVGAVAAVRAEITNFVAGSVDMIILPPISDY
;
A
#
# COMPACT_ATOMS: atom_id res chain seq x y z
N MET A 1 -21.88 2.71 25.55
CA MET A 1 -22.05 1.62 24.56
C MET A 1 -20.78 0.77 24.57
N ARG A 2 -20.85 -0.55 24.32
CA ARG A 2 -19.64 -1.40 24.32
C ARG A 2 -18.94 -1.35 22.96
N GLN A 3 -17.64 -1.11 23.00
CA GLN A 3 -16.71 -1.00 21.88
C GLN A 3 -16.61 -2.30 21.09
N LYS A 4 -16.44 -2.20 19.76
CA LYS A 4 -16.05 -3.31 18.87
C LYS A 4 -14.88 -2.84 18.01
N LYS A 5 -13.88 -3.70 17.81
CA LYS A 5 -12.58 -3.41 17.16
C LYS A 5 -12.21 -4.58 16.23
N ILE A 6 -11.68 -4.29 15.05
CA ILE A 6 -11.04 -5.24 14.10
C ILE A 6 -9.84 -4.50 13.46
N THR A 7 -8.74 -5.20 13.12
CA THR A 7 -7.42 -4.62 12.75
C THR A 7 -6.72 -5.48 11.67
N LEU A 8 -5.94 -4.88 10.73
CA LEU A 8 -5.22 -5.54 9.60
C LEU A 8 -4.06 -4.65 9.03
N ALA A 9 -2.83 -5.20 8.84
CA ALA A 9 -1.54 -4.48 8.61
C ALA A 9 -0.69 -4.99 7.41
N LEU A 10 0.00 -4.10 6.65
CA LEU A 10 1.08 -4.36 5.64
C LEU A 10 2.03 -3.12 5.48
N SER A 11 3.33 -3.28 5.08
CA SER A 11 4.36 -2.19 4.97
C SER A 11 5.20 -2.19 3.68
N SER A 12 5.63 -1.02 3.16
CA SER A 12 6.45 -0.81 1.92
C SER A 12 7.93 -0.36 2.14
N LEU A 13 8.75 -0.40 1.07
CA LEU A 13 10.22 -0.21 0.98
C LEU A 13 10.76 1.21 1.27
N ASP A 14 11.87 1.33 2.02
CA ASP A 14 12.70 2.56 2.12
C ASP A 14 14.21 2.25 2.38
N ALA A 15 15.06 2.51 1.37
CA ALA A 15 16.51 2.21 1.36
C ALA A 15 17.38 3.16 2.20
N ASN A 16 16.95 4.41 2.42
CA ASN A 16 17.58 5.36 3.37
C ASN A 16 16.80 5.51 4.66
N GLY A 17 15.81 4.65 4.89
CA GLY A 17 14.86 4.85 5.99
C GLY A 17 15.49 5.02 7.37
N VAL A 18 16.71 4.54 7.61
CA VAL A 18 17.44 4.72 8.88
C VAL A 18 18.48 5.84 8.78
N CYS A 19 19.34 5.81 7.76
CA CYS A 19 20.39 6.80 7.51
C CYS A 19 20.40 7.15 6.03
N ALA A 20 20.25 8.44 5.71
CA ALA A 20 20.57 8.96 4.38
C ALA A 20 22.08 8.99 4.14
N ASP A 21 22.49 9.21 2.89
CA ASP A 21 23.89 9.15 2.42
C ASP A 21 24.86 9.93 3.32
N GLN A 22 25.85 9.21 3.87
CA GLN A 22 26.83 9.77 4.79
C GLN A 22 28.24 9.26 4.55
N THR A 23 29.22 10.15 4.75
CA THR A 23 30.64 9.82 4.82
C THR A 23 31.17 10.15 6.22
N THR A 24 31.97 9.26 6.82
CA THR A 24 32.61 9.51 8.12
C THR A 24 34.12 9.73 7.95
N GLY A 25 34.67 10.75 8.62
CA GLY A 25 36.12 11.05 8.57
C GLY A 25 36.98 10.21 9.54
N ALA A 26 36.35 9.44 10.43
CA ALA A 26 36.95 8.55 11.43
C ALA A 26 35.87 7.59 11.95
N ALA A 27 36.21 6.71 12.90
CA ALA A 27 35.24 5.91 13.63
C ALA A 27 34.17 6.82 14.25
N ALA A 28 32.90 6.57 13.93
CA ALA A 28 31.81 7.46 14.27
C ALA A 28 30.46 6.74 14.25
N ASP A 29 29.47 7.37 14.87
CA ASP A 29 28.07 7.01 14.71
C ASP A 29 27.53 7.70 13.46
N LEU A 30 26.75 6.96 12.66
CA LEU A 30 25.98 7.55 11.58
C LEU A 30 24.80 8.34 12.17
N LEU A 31 24.48 9.47 11.54
CA LEU A 31 23.30 10.24 11.86
C LEU A 31 22.07 9.44 11.44
N LEU A 32 21.13 9.23 12.36
CA LEU A 32 19.81 8.71 12.02
C LEU A 32 18.97 9.86 11.44
N ASN A 33 19.08 10.08 10.14
CA ASN A 33 18.37 11.12 9.38
C ASN A 33 17.50 10.55 8.25
N GLY A 34 17.27 9.24 8.26
CA GLY A 34 16.35 8.56 7.33
C GLY A 34 14.88 8.82 7.63
N ALA A 35 14.00 8.56 6.66
CA ALA A 35 12.57 8.87 6.78
C ALA A 35 11.81 8.00 7.80
N LEU A 36 12.35 6.84 8.20
CA LEU A 36 11.79 5.98 9.26
C LEU A 36 12.20 6.41 10.67
N VAL A 37 13.01 7.48 10.80
CA VAL A 37 13.45 8.03 12.09
C VAL A 37 12.36 8.94 12.65
N VAL A 38 11.70 8.48 13.72
CA VAL A 38 10.76 9.29 14.49
C VAL A 38 11.51 10.22 15.46
N THR A 39 10.82 11.27 15.93
CA THR A 39 11.30 12.52 16.57
C THR A 39 12.26 12.38 17.78
N ASP A 40 12.63 11.17 18.20
CA ASP A 40 13.52 10.84 19.33
C ASP A 40 14.74 9.95 18.95
N VAL A 41 15.34 10.15 17.76
CA VAL A 41 16.64 9.52 17.35
C VAL A 41 16.56 7.98 17.31
N LYS A 42 15.46 7.44 16.79
CA LYS A 42 15.24 5.99 16.65
C LYS A 42 14.45 5.71 15.38
N ALA A 43 14.93 4.81 14.53
CA ALA A 43 14.16 4.29 13.40
C ALA A 43 13.25 3.16 13.87
N ASN A 44 11.95 3.22 13.57
CA ASN A 44 10.97 2.21 14.01
C ASN A 44 10.28 1.57 12.81
N PHE A 45 10.34 0.24 12.72
CA PHE A 45 9.86 -0.52 11.56
C PHE A 45 8.50 -1.18 11.79
N GLY A 46 7.92 -1.05 13.00
CA GLY A 46 6.65 -1.68 13.39
C GLY A 46 6.76 -3.19 13.63
N VAL A 47 7.28 -3.93 12.64
CA VAL A 47 7.65 -5.35 12.68
C VAL A 47 9.17 -5.47 12.67
N ALA A 48 9.73 -6.53 13.26
CA ALA A 48 11.17 -6.72 13.23
C ALA A 48 11.66 -7.05 11.81
N ALA A 49 12.53 -6.22 11.26
CA ALA A 49 13.09 -6.36 9.91
C ALA A 49 14.62 -6.44 9.96
N ALA A 50 15.23 -7.11 8.98
CA ALA A 50 16.67 -7.05 8.81
C ALA A 50 17.06 -5.65 8.30
N ILE A 51 18.25 -5.20 8.69
CA ILE A 51 18.76 -3.88 8.32
C ILE A 51 19.75 -4.07 7.18
N ARG A 52 19.55 -3.29 6.12
CA ARG A 52 20.43 -3.23 4.95
C ARG A 52 21.35 -2.05 5.07
N ILE A 53 22.64 -2.30 4.88
CA ILE A 53 23.68 -1.27 4.74
C ILE A 53 24.12 -1.28 3.28
N THR A 54 24.02 -0.13 2.61
CA THR A 54 24.51 0.07 1.25
C THR A 54 25.78 0.91 1.31
N CYS A 55 26.85 0.44 0.67
CA CYS A 55 28.09 1.20 0.57
C CYS A 55 28.42 1.49 -0.89
N ALA A 56 28.68 2.76 -1.22
CA ALA A 56 29.09 3.19 -2.55
C ALA A 56 30.55 2.83 -2.89
N ALA A 57 31.38 2.53 -1.87
CA ALA A 57 32.76 2.10 -2.02
C ALA A 57 33.02 0.79 -1.24
N ASP A 58 34.24 0.25 -1.39
CA ASP A 58 34.64 -0.98 -0.71
C ASP A 58 34.92 -0.75 0.78
N GLU A 59 34.00 -1.21 1.64
CA GLU A 59 34.13 -1.16 3.10
C GLU A 59 34.40 -2.53 3.74
N SER A 60 34.90 -3.50 2.99
CA SER A 60 35.23 -4.84 3.51
C SER A 60 36.26 -4.85 4.64
N ALA A 61 37.01 -3.76 4.81
CA ALA A 61 37.94 -3.54 5.93
C ALA A 61 37.32 -2.86 7.15
N ARG A 62 36.01 -2.55 7.11
CA ARG A 62 35.27 -1.86 8.17
C ARG A 62 34.30 -2.80 8.86
N THR A 63 34.02 -2.50 10.12
CA THR A 63 32.98 -3.17 10.90
C THR A 63 31.86 -2.18 11.18
N PHE A 64 30.64 -2.55 10.79
CA PHE A 64 29.44 -1.85 11.19
C PHE A 64 28.82 -2.54 12.40
N VAL A 65 28.34 -1.75 13.35
CA VAL A 65 27.55 -2.26 14.48
C VAL A 65 26.20 -1.56 14.51
N VAL A 66 25.15 -2.36 14.39
CA VAL A 66 23.76 -1.94 14.46
C VAL A 66 23.24 -2.25 15.87
N TYR A 67 22.70 -1.23 16.53
CA TYR A 67 22.05 -1.34 17.84
C TYR A 67 20.58 -1.03 17.70
N GLY A 68 19.75 -1.79 18.42
CA GLY A 68 18.32 -1.57 18.39
C GLY A 68 17.57 -2.47 19.35
N GLU A 69 16.30 -2.71 19.06
CA GLU A 69 15.44 -3.61 19.83
C GLU A 69 14.98 -4.76 18.94
N GLY A 70 14.94 -5.97 19.48
CA GLY A 70 14.36 -7.12 18.79
C GLY A 70 12.83 -7.09 18.82
N SER A 71 12.19 -8.09 18.22
CA SER A 71 10.72 -8.24 18.15
C SER A 71 10.01 -8.13 19.51
N ASN A 72 10.66 -8.57 20.59
CA ASN A 72 10.15 -8.54 21.96
C ASN A 72 10.46 -7.22 22.72
N GLY A 73 11.01 -6.21 22.05
CA GLY A 73 11.41 -4.93 22.67
C GLY A 73 12.67 -5.01 23.55
N SER A 74 13.38 -6.15 23.53
CA SER A 74 14.67 -6.29 24.24
C SER A 74 15.80 -5.66 23.43
N PRO A 75 16.77 -4.98 24.05
CA PRO A 75 17.89 -4.40 23.35
C PRO A 75 18.77 -5.50 22.75
N ILE A 76 19.10 -5.36 21.46
CA ILE A 76 19.98 -6.25 20.72
C ILE A 76 20.99 -5.42 19.94
N GLN A 77 22.11 -6.05 19.58
CA GLN A 77 23.10 -5.47 18.69
C GLN A 77 23.66 -6.55 17.77
N GLU A 78 24.09 -6.14 16.58
CA GLU A 78 24.79 -7.00 15.63
C GLU A 78 25.99 -6.28 15.04
N SER A 79 27.11 -6.99 14.94
CA SER A 79 28.28 -6.54 14.20
C SER A 79 28.36 -7.27 12.86
N MET A 80 28.57 -6.55 11.78
CA MET A 80 28.76 -7.10 10.44
C MET A 80 29.97 -6.44 9.75
N THR A 81 30.63 -7.18 8.86
CA THR A 81 31.66 -6.62 7.99
C THR A 81 31.02 -5.75 6.92
N GLY A 82 31.65 -4.61 6.61
CA GLY A 82 31.18 -3.68 5.59
C GLY A 82 31.10 -4.32 4.19
N PRO A 83 30.07 -4.00 3.40
CA PRO A 83 29.96 -4.43 2.01
C PRO A 83 31.06 -3.85 1.11
N ALA A 84 31.49 -4.61 0.09
CA ALA A 84 32.46 -4.16 -0.90
C ALA A 84 31.77 -3.47 -2.11
N ALA A 85 31.41 -2.18 -1.99
CA ALA A 85 30.67 -1.44 -3.01
C ALA A 85 29.33 -2.10 -3.42
N THR A 86 28.60 -2.60 -2.42
CA THR A 86 27.37 -3.38 -2.57
C THR A 86 26.48 -3.20 -1.33
N THR A 87 25.40 -3.95 -1.23
CA THR A 87 24.57 -4.07 -0.03
C THR A 87 25.01 -5.23 0.86
N GLY A 88 24.77 -5.10 2.16
CA GLY A 88 24.87 -6.21 3.12
C GLY A 88 23.79 -6.09 4.17
N ASP A 89 23.25 -7.24 4.58
CA ASP A 89 22.10 -7.29 5.49
C ASP A 89 22.50 -7.89 6.84
N THR A 90 21.87 -7.42 7.92
CA THR A 90 21.99 -8.05 9.25
C THR A 90 21.30 -9.41 9.26
N THR A 91 21.85 -10.35 10.02
CA THR A 91 21.25 -11.68 10.23
C THR A 91 20.10 -11.62 11.24
N GLN A 92 20.21 -10.75 12.25
CA GLN A 92 19.15 -10.46 13.20
C GLN A 92 18.18 -9.43 12.64
N THR A 93 16.93 -9.55 13.08
CA THR A 93 15.86 -8.59 12.78
C THR A 93 15.69 -7.61 13.92
N PHE A 94 15.61 -6.34 13.60
CA PHE A 94 15.43 -5.23 14.51
C PHE A 94 14.01 -4.69 14.34
N LYS A 95 13.26 -4.59 15.44
CA LYS A 95 11.98 -3.86 15.50
C LYS A 95 12.22 -2.35 15.42
N SER A 96 13.40 -1.92 15.86
CA SER A 96 13.83 -0.55 15.77
C SER A 96 15.33 -0.45 15.84
N VAL A 97 15.92 0.53 15.16
CA VAL A 97 17.34 0.85 15.25
C VAL A 97 17.52 2.14 16.03
N THR A 98 18.36 2.09 17.05
CA THR A 98 18.68 3.23 17.93
C THR A 98 20.05 3.82 17.62
N ARG A 99 20.94 3.06 16.95
CA ARG A 99 22.28 3.52 16.60
C ARG A 99 22.90 2.62 15.52
N VAL A 100 23.60 3.23 14.57
CA VAL A 100 24.49 2.54 13.63
C VAL A 100 25.87 3.17 13.75
N SER A 101 26.90 2.36 13.90
CA SER A 101 28.29 2.83 14.04
C SER A 101 29.22 2.13 13.07
N ILE A 102 30.28 2.82 12.67
CA ILE A 102 31.37 2.31 11.84
C ILE A 102 32.71 2.48 12.57
N ASP A 103 33.57 1.47 12.50
CA ASP A 103 34.85 1.41 13.25
C ASP A 103 36.01 2.22 12.64
N GLY A 104 35.78 2.93 11.53
CA GLY A 104 36.77 3.74 10.84
C GLY A 104 36.15 4.74 9.88
N ALA A 105 37.00 5.45 9.13
CA ALA A 105 36.54 6.34 8.07
C ALA A 105 35.90 5.53 6.94
N ALA A 106 34.72 5.96 6.50
CA ALA A 106 34.08 5.41 5.29
C ALA A 106 34.87 5.86 4.05
N SER A 107 35.14 4.93 3.16
CA SER A 107 35.83 5.15 1.88
C SER A 107 34.88 5.67 0.79
N GLY A 108 33.56 5.60 1.01
CA GLY A 108 32.49 6.18 0.18
C GLY A 108 31.23 6.48 0.99
N GLU A 109 30.16 6.91 0.31
CA GLU A 109 28.85 7.14 0.94
C GLU A 109 28.26 5.83 1.46
N VAL A 110 27.65 5.91 2.65
CA VAL A 110 26.97 4.82 3.33
C VAL A 110 25.53 5.23 3.60
N GLU A 111 24.59 4.39 3.19
CA GLU A 111 23.14 4.51 3.40
C GLU A 111 22.65 3.30 4.21
N VAL A 112 21.64 3.49 5.04
CA VAL A 112 21.06 2.42 5.86
C VAL A 112 19.54 2.44 5.79
N GLY A 113 18.94 1.29 5.52
CA GLY A 113 17.49 1.13 5.38
C GLY A 113 17.01 -0.25 5.84
N GLN A 114 15.72 -0.51 5.67
CA GLN A 114 15.14 -1.84 5.88
C GLN A 114 15.17 -2.65 4.57
N VAL A 115 15.33 -3.97 4.66
CA VAL A 115 15.26 -4.85 3.48
C VAL A 115 13.85 -4.79 2.84
N ALA A 116 13.78 -4.60 1.52
CA ALA A 116 12.56 -4.51 0.70
C ALA A 116 11.67 -5.76 0.69
N ASN A 117 10.40 -5.58 0.32
CA ASN A 117 9.38 -6.61 0.13
C ASN A 117 8.87 -6.61 -1.33
N ASP A 118 9.62 -7.19 -2.26
CA ASP A 118 9.17 -7.46 -3.66
C ASP A 118 8.76 -8.93 -3.86
N ASP A 119 8.82 -9.76 -2.81
CA ASP A 119 8.74 -11.22 -2.88
C ASP A 119 7.64 -11.74 -1.95
N GLY A 120 6.36 -11.56 -2.29
CA GLY A 120 5.23 -11.91 -1.40
C GLY A 120 5.25 -13.36 -0.86
N ALA A 121 5.17 -14.38 -1.73
CA ALA A 121 5.11 -15.79 -1.30
C ALA A 121 6.40 -16.59 -1.55
N CYS A 122 7.11 -16.32 -2.65
CA CYS A 122 8.37 -16.96 -3.05
C CYS A 122 9.31 -15.87 -3.54
N GLU A 123 10.59 -15.93 -3.18
CA GLU A 123 11.65 -15.18 -3.87
C GLU A 123 11.84 -15.74 -5.30
N ALA A 124 12.43 -14.95 -6.20
CA ALA A 124 12.73 -15.39 -7.56
C ALA A 124 13.54 -16.71 -7.59
N GLN A 125 12.97 -17.75 -8.19
CA GLN A 125 13.58 -19.08 -8.27
C GLN A 125 13.57 -19.63 -9.70
N THR A 126 14.63 -20.38 -10.05
CA THR A 126 14.75 -21.05 -11.37
C THR A 126 14.72 -22.57 -11.22
N PRO A 127 13.54 -23.21 -11.12
CA PRO A 127 13.41 -24.67 -11.13
C PRO A 127 13.94 -25.33 -12.41
N ALA A 128 14.94 -26.19 -12.28
CA ALA A 128 15.45 -26.99 -13.41
C ALA A 128 14.58 -28.21 -13.77
N ASN A 129 13.59 -28.56 -12.92
CA ASN A 129 12.65 -29.67 -13.09
C ASN A 129 11.37 -29.40 -12.27
N ALA A 130 10.29 -30.14 -12.57
CA ALA A 130 9.05 -30.13 -11.78
C ALA A 130 9.33 -30.37 -10.29
N ARG A 131 8.99 -29.39 -9.46
CA ARG A 131 9.23 -29.43 -8.01
C ARG A 131 8.29 -28.48 -7.28
N ASN A 132 8.19 -28.65 -5.97
CA ASN A 132 7.63 -27.64 -5.10
C ASN A 132 8.58 -26.45 -5.05
N LEU A 133 8.05 -25.24 -5.18
CA LEU A 133 8.81 -24.00 -5.00
C LEU A 133 9.06 -23.78 -3.50
N ALA A 134 10.17 -23.13 -3.15
CA ALA A 134 10.36 -22.71 -1.77
C ALA A 134 9.50 -21.46 -1.51
N ILE A 135 8.72 -21.49 -0.43
CA ILE A 135 7.91 -20.36 0.03
C ILE A 135 8.76 -19.60 1.04
N ASP A 136 9.64 -18.77 0.51
CA ASP A 136 10.63 -17.96 1.21
C ASP A 136 10.37 -16.45 1.10
N GLY A 137 9.28 -16.06 0.42
CA GLY A 137 8.84 -14.68 0.32
C GLY A 137 8.43 -14.05 1.67
N ALA A 138 8.33 -12.73 1.72
CA ALA A 138 8.07 -11.96 2.94
C ALA A 138 6.76 -12.34 3.66
N ALA A 139 5.68 -12.70 2.94
CA ALA A 139 4.44 -13.20 3.54
C ALA A 139 4.62 -14.57 4.20
N ALA A 140 5.64 -15.34 3.80
CA ALA A 140 6.03 -16.61 4.43
C ALA A 140 6.70 -16.42 5.79
N LYS A 141 7.31 -15.25 6.05
CA LYS A 141 8.01 -14.93 7.31
C LYS A 141 7.09 -14.41 8.41
N VAL A 142 5.90 -13.90 8.06
CA VAL A 142 4.88 -13.48 9.05
C VAL A 142 4.29 -14.70 9.79
N ALA A 143 4.22 -15.84 9.12
CA ALA A 143 3.87 -17.13 9.71
C ALA A 143 5.11 -17.84 10.27
N ASN A 144 5.46 -17.58 11.53
CA ASN A 144 6.47 -18.37 12.23
C ASN A 144 6.09 -19.88 12.17
N MET A 145 6.89 -20.62 11.38
CA MET A 145 6.88 -22.06 11.07
C MET A 145 6.20 -22.48 9.75
N TYR A 146 7.06 -22.80 8.77
CA TYR A 146 6.83 -23.62 7.57
C TYR A 146 5.86 -23.08 6.50
N GLY A 147 6.38 -22.24 5.60
CA GLY A 147 5.97 -22.23 4.18
C GLY A 147 4.52 -21.85 3.88
N VAL A 148 3.95 -20.86 4.58
CA VAL A 148 2.61 -20.33 4.29
C VAL A 148 2.68 -18.81 4.16
N GLY A 149 2.33 -18.27 2.99
CA GLY A 149 2.10 -16.85 2.79
C GLY A 149 0.70 -16.45 3.23
N ASP A 150 0.58 -15.51 4.17
CA ASP A 150 -0.71 -14.92 4.58
C ASP A 150 -0.92 -13.58 3.85
N LEU A 151 -1.98 -13.49 3.04
CA LEU A 151 -2.30 -12.29 2.26
C LEU A 151 -3.15 -11.29 3.06
N GLY A 152 -3.56 -11.64 4.29
CA GLY A 152 -4.37 -10.82 5.20
C GLY A 152 -5.85 -10.71 4.78
N VAL A 153 -6.14 -10.58 3.49
CA VAL A 153 -7.46 -10.58 2.87
C VAL A 153 -7.50 -11.54 1.68
N ALA A 154 -8.67 -12.11 1.39
CA ALA A 154 -8.79 -13.04 0.27
C ALA A 154 -8.71 -12.31 -1.08
N GLN A 155 -7.71 -12.65 -1.89
CA GLN A 155 -7.38 -11.97 -3.15
C GLN A 155 -7.00 -12.98 -4.24
N ILE A 156 -7.07 -12.54 -5.49
CA ILE A 156 -6.64 -13.35 -6.64
C ILE A 156 -5.12 -13.38 -6.65
N VAL A 157 -4.57 -14.57 -6.93
CA VAL A 157 -3.13 -14.78 -7.09
C VAL A 157 -2.75 -14.54 -8.55
N ALA A 158 -1.73 -13.73 -8.77
CA ALA A 158 -1.11 -13.45 -10.06
C ALA A 158 0.27 -14.10 -10.13
N ILE A 159 0.68 -14.49 -11.33
CA ILE A 159 1.99 -15.06 -11.65
C ILE A 159 2.59 -14.19 -12.73
N ALA A 160 3.66 -13.46 -12.42
CA ALA A 160 4.36 -12.65 -13.40
C ALA A 160 5.52 -13.45 -13.97
N ASN A 161 5.45 -13.83 -15.24
CA ASN A 161 6.49 -14.58 -15.93
C ASN A 161 7.46 -13.61 -16.62
N ALA A 162 8.75 -13.67 -16.31
CA ALA A 162 9.78 -12.84 -16.97
C ALA A 162 10.35 -13.49 -18.26
N GLY A 163 9.68 -14.54 -18.74
CA GLY A 163 10.04 -15.30 -19.94
C GLY A 163 8.87 -16.15 -20.43
N ASP A 164 9.10 -16.98 -21.44
CA ASP A 164 8.05 -17.88 -21.98
C ASP A 164 7.90 -19.13 -21.11
N ASP A 165 6.88 -19.11 -20.26
CA ASP A 165 6.41 -20.22 -19.42
C ASP A 165 5.01 -20.69 -19.84
N SER A 166 4.55 -20.33 -21.06
CA SER A 166 3.20 -20.65 -21.54
C SER A 166 2.92 -22.14 -21.74
N GLY A 167 3.96 -22.97 -21.67
CA GLY A 167 3.88 -24.43 -21.65
C GLY A 167 3.76 -25.05 -20.27
N ASP A 168 3.90 -24.27 -19.20
CA ASP A 168 3.93 -24.75 -17.82
C ASP A 168 2.65 -24.36 -17.05
N THR A 169 2.25 -25.21 -16.11
CA THR A 169 1.12 -25.01 -15.21
C THR A 169 1.59 -24.81 -13.79
N PHE A 170 1.23 -23.67 -13.21
CA PHE A 170 1.43 -23.35 -11.82
C PHE A 170 0.19 -23.73 -11.02
N THR A 171 0.33 -24.65 -10.07
CA THR A 171 -0.75 -25.00 -9.15
C THR A 171 -0.56 -24.31 -7.81
N VAL A 172 -1.45 -23.37 -7.49
CA VAL A 172 -1.54 -22.65 -6.22
C VAL A 172 -2.44 -23.44 -5.27
N TYR A 173 -1.97 -23.68 -4.06
CA TYR A 173 -2.71 -24.30 -2.97
C TYR A 173 -2.76 -23.33 -1.81
N GLY A 174 -3.93 -23.20 -1.19
CA GLY A 174 -4.12 -22.25 -0.12
C GLY A 174 -5.46 -22.42 0.59
N ARG A 175 -5.91 -21.36 1.28
CA ARG A 175 -7.24 -21.31 1.89
C ARG A 175 -8.00 -20.08 1.43
N ASP A 176 -9.31 -20.21 1.30
CA ASP A 176 -10.22 -19.11 0.96
C ASP A 176 -10.51 -18.20 2.16
N ALA A 177 -11.39 -17.20 1.99
CA ALA A 177 -11.80 -16.28 3.05
C ALA A 177 -12.43 -16.97 4.29
N ASN A 178 -12.96 -18.19 4.12
CA ASN A 178 -13.59 -18.99 5.17
C ASN A 178 -12.64 -20.04 5.77
N ASP A 179 -11.34 -19.93 5.48
CA ASP A 179 -10.29 -20.86 5.89
C ASP A 179 -10.46 -22.29 5.32
N VAL A 180 -11.24 -22.44 4.25
CA VAL A 180 -11.44 -23.71 3.53
C VAL A 180 -10.28 -23.91 2.55
N GLU A 181 -9.69 -25.09 2.55
CA GLU A 181 -8.60 -25.43 1.63
C GLU A 181 -9.10 -25.46 0.19
N ILE A 182 -8.40 -24.71 -0.67
CA ILE A 182 -8.67 -24.60 -2.10
C ILE A 182 -7.36 -24.73 -2.88
N SER A 183 -7.47 -25.10 -4.15
CA SER A 183 -6.35 -25.14 -5.07
C SER A 183 -6.79 -24.73 -6.46
N GLU A 184 -5.90 -24.05 -7.17
CA GLU A 184 -6.12 -23.59 -8.53
C GLU A 184 -4.91 -23.91 -9.40
N ALA A 185 -5.17 -24.28 -10.66
CA ALA A 185 -4.14 -24.41 -11.68
C ALA A 185 -4.21 -23.20 -12.63
N ILE A 186 -3.09 -22.51 -12.77
CA ILE A 186 -2.91 -21.29 -13.58
C ILE A 186 -1.84 -21.62 -14.62
N THR A 187 -2.17 -21.47 -15.91
CA THR A 187 -1.20 -21.66 -17.00
C THR A 187 -0.30 -20.43 -17.09
N GLY A 188 1.01 -20.64 -17.21
CA GLY A 188 2.02 -19.58 -17.33
C GLY A 188 1.81 -18.65 -18.54
N GLY A 189 2.38 -17.45 -18.46
CA GLY A 189 2.39 -16.46 -19.54
C GLY A 189 3.64 -16.54 -20.42
N ASN A 190 3.59 -15.87 -21.57
CA ASN A 190 4.78 -15.59 -22.38
C ASN A 190 5.23 -14.14 -22.12
N ASP A 191 6.17 -13.96 -21.20
CA ASP A 191 6.62 -12.63 -20.76
C ASP A 191 5.44 -11.75 -20.32
N ALA A 192 4.52 -12.36 -19.58
CA ALA A 192 3.24 -11.78 -19.22
C ALA A 192 2.80 -12.24 -17.84
N THR A 193 1.99 -11.40 -17.19
CA THR A 193 1.30 -11.76 -15.95
C THR A 193 0.05 -12.55 -16.27
N VAL A 194 -0.12 -13.69 -15.61
CA VAL A 194 -1.30 -14.56 -15.70
C VAL A 194 -1.92 -14.71 -14.32
N THR A 195 -3.23 -14.81 -14.28
CA THR A 195 -4.02 -14.61 -13.07
C THR A 195 -4.93 -15.80 -12.81
N GLY A 196 -5.15 -16.08 -11.53
CA GLY A 196 -6.11 -17.07 -11.07
C GLY A 196 -7.54 -16.55 -11.13
N SER A 197 -8.48 -17.43 -10.81
CA SER A 197 -9.91 -17.17 -10.70
C SER A 197 -10.44 -17.43 -9.29
N LEU A 198 -9.66 -18.09 -8.42
CA LEU A 198 -10.01 -18.33 -7.03
C LEU A 198 -9.38 -17.28 -6.10
N LEU A 199 -10.14 -16.90 -5.07
CA LEU A 199 -9.70 -15.97 -4.04
C LEU A 199 -8.99 -16.71 -2.90
N PHE A 200 -7.70 -16.45 -2.70
CA PHE A 200 -6.87 -17.01 -1.64
C PHE A 200 -6.68 -15.98 -0.53
N LYS A 201 -6.99 -16.37 0.71
CA LYS A 201 -6.61 -15.63 1.93
C LYS A 201 -5.20 -16.00 2.39
N THR A 202 -4.84 -17.27 2.24
CA THR A 202 -3.49 -17.78 2.51
C THR A 202 -3.06 -18.66 1.35
N VAL A 203 -1.77 -18.63 1.03
CA VAL A 203 -1.13 -19.49 0.02
C VAL A 203 -0.14 -20.40 0.76
N ASN A 204 -0.45 -21.69 0.79
CA ASN A 204 0.32 -22.71 1.52
C ASN A 204 1.33 -23.44 0.64
N ARG A 205 1.15 -23.43 -0.69
CA ARG A 205 2.06 -24.07 -1.64
C ARG A 205 1.83 -23.52 -3.04
N VAL A 206 2.91 -23.26 -3.77
CA VAL A 206 2.86 -23.11 -5.24
C VAL A 206 3.78 -24.16 -5.85
N ALA A 207 3.28 -24.86 -6.87
CA ALA A 207 4.02 -25.90 -7.59
C ALA A 207 3.97 -25.61 -9.08
N VAL A 208 5.01 -25.98 -9.83
CA VAL A 208 5.02 -25.91 -11.29
C VAL A 208 5.26 -27.31 -11.87
N ASP A 209 4.59 -27.64 -12.97
CA ASP A 209 4.65 -28.97 -13.61
C ASP A 209 5.80 -29.12 -14.62
N GLY A 210 6.49 -28.03 -14.97
CA GLY A 210 7.60 -27.99 -15.91
C GLY A 210 8.80 -27.17 -15.44
N ALA A 211 9.72 -26.90 -16.37
CA ALA A 211 10.94 -26.15 -16.11
C ALA A 211 10.75 -24.71 -16.61
N THR A 212 10.78 -23.75 -15.69
CA THR A 212 10.52 -22.35 -16.03
C THR A 212 11.74 -21.69 -16.67
N HIS A 213 11.49 -20.59 -17.38
CA HIS A 213 12.51 -19.81 -18.07
C HIS A 213 13.59 -19.28 -17.11
N ALA A 214 14.81 -19.09 -17.65
CA ALA A 214 15.99 -18.69 -16.87
C ALA A 214 15.85 -17.32 -16.17
N SER A 215 14.96 -16.46 -16.65
CA SER A 215 14.65 -15.15 -16.10
C SER A 215 13.79 -15.20 -14.82
N GLY A 216 13.22 -16.36 -14.50
CA GLY A 216 12.35 -16.56 -13.33
C GLY A 216 10.91 -16.07 -13.54
N PHE A 217 10.11 -16.22 -12.49
CA PHE A 217 8.73 -15.73 -12.37
C PHE A 217 8.48 -15.33 -10.91
N THR A 218 7.52 -14.45 -10.66
CA THR A 218 7.07 -14.09 -9.30
C THR A 218 5.59 -14.46 -9.12
N VAL A 219 5.17 -14.63 -7.86
CA VAL A 219 3.77 -14.96 -7.50
C VAL A 219 3.29 -13.96 -6.45
N GLY A 220 2.27 -13.17 -6.81
CA GLY A 220 1.77 -12.03 -6.04
C GLY A 220 0.28 -11.79 -6.23
N THR A 221 -0.17 -10.55 -6.06
CA THR A 221 -1.57 -10.09 -6.24
C THR A 221 -1.65 -9.06 -7.35
N VAL A 222 -2.81 -8.92 -7.99
CA VAL A 222 -3.01 -7.97 -9.11
C VAL A 222 -2.89 -6.51 -8.62
N ASP A 223 -2.14 -5.68 -9.36
CA ASP A 223 -2.06 -4.23 -9.12
C ASP A 223 -3.46 -3.57 -9.23
N LYS A 224 -3.74 -2.60 -8.36
CA LYS A 224 -5.07 -1.92 -8.29
C LYS A 224 -5.40 -1.06 -9.52
N LEU A 225 -4.40 -0.78 -10.36
CA LEU A 225 -4.48 0.18 -11.46
C LEU A 225 -5.26 -0.34 -12.67
N ASP A 226 -5.27 -1.66 -12.84
CA ASP A 226 -5.99 -2.40 -13.88
C ASP A 226 -7.29 -3.07 -13.36
N GLY A 227 -7.69 -2.72 -12.13
CA GLY A 227 -8.75 -3.43 -11.42
C GLY A 227 -10.11 -3.42 -12.14
N ILE A 228 -10.44 -2.34 -12.83
CA ILE A 228 -11.77 -2.12 -13.45
C ILE A 228 -11.70 -2.30 -14.97
N ALA A 229 -10.68 -1.74 -15.61
CA ALA A 229 -10.40 -1.93 -17.03
C ALA A 229 -8.89 -2.04 -17.23
N ILE A 230 -8.46 -3.11 -17.90
CA ILE A 230 -7.08 -3.24 -18.35
C ILE A 230 -6.82 -2.28 -19.52
N SER A 231 -5.54 -2.07 -19.81
CA SER A 231 -5.00 -1.21 -20.87
C SER A 231 -5.79 -1.25 -22.19
N GLN A 232 -6.43 -0.12 -22.54
CA GLN A 232 -7.30 0.00 -23.71
C GLN A 232 -7.01 1.23 -24.57
N VAL A 233 -7.01 1.03 -25.89
CA VAL A 233 -6.95 2.10 -26.90
C VAL A 233 -8.33 2.33 -27.50
N MET A 234 -8.71 3.59 -27.67
CA MET A 234 -10.00 3.97 -28.25
C MET A 234 -9.80 4.85 -29.48
N SER A 235 -10.38 4.44 -30.62
CA SER A 235 -10.28 5.21 -31.89
C SER A 235 -11.23 6.41 -31.97
N GLY A 236 -12.08 6.60 -30.96
CA GLY A 236 -13.05 7.69 -30.85
C GLY A 236 -13.84 7.61 -29.55
N ALA A 237 -14.81 8.51 -29.39
CA ALA A 237 -15.70 8.51 -28.22
C ALA A 237 -16.45 7.18 -28.09
N GLY A 238 -16.54 6.64 -26.88
CA GLY A 238 -17.13 5.33 -26.65
C GLY A 238 -17.07 4.90 -25.19
N ASP A 239 -17.60 3.71 -24.92
CA ASP A 239 -17.58 3.12 -23.60
C ASP A 239 -16.30 2.30 -23.42
N VAL A 240 -15.69 2.40 -22.24
CA VAL A 240 -14.57 1.56 -21.82
C VAL A 240 -15.10 0.18 -21.49
N VAL A 241 -14.37 -0.86 -21.89
CA VAL A 241 -14.73 -2.25 -21.57
C VAL A 241 -14.28 -2.57 -20.16
N PHE A 242 -15.19 -3.06 -19.32
CA PHE A 242 -14.82 -3.57 -18.00
C PHE A 242 -14.31 -5.00 -18.12
N ASN A 243 -13.00 -5.11 -18.25
CA ASN A 243 -12.26 -6.36 -18.36
C ASN A 243 -11.13 -6.44 -17.32
N GLY A 244 -11.10 -5.52 -16.36
CA GLY A 244 -10.27 -5.61 -15.17
C GLY A 244 -10.75 -6.70 -14.22
N GLU A 245 -9.84 -7.22 -13.41
CA GLU A 245 -10.06 -8.41 -12.58
C GLU A 245 -10.56 -8.12 -11.15
N LEU A 246 -10.54 -6.85 -10.73
CA LEU A 246 -10.83 -6.45 -9.36
C LEU A 246 -12.01 -5.46 -9.29
N CYS A 247 -13.16 -5.95 -8.81
CA CYS A 247 -14.25 -5.09 -8.36
C CYS A 247 -14.27 -5.07 -6.83
N GLU A 248 -13.68 -4.02 -6.21
CA GLU A 248 -13.78 -3.82 -4.78
C GLU A 248 -15.21 -3.45 -4.36
N LEU A 249 -15.68 -3.99 -3.22
CA LEU A 249 -17.03 -3.72 -2.68
C LEU A 249 -17.09 -2.45 -1.81
N THR A 250 -15.95 -1.83 -1.53
CA THR A 250 -15.83 -0.62 -0.72
C THR A 250 -15.83 0.60 -1.64
N ALA A 251 -16.61 1.63 -1.29
CA ALA A 251 -16.69 2.83 -2.11
C ALA A 251 -15.38 3.63 -2.03
N ARG A 252 -14.74 3.87 -3.18
CA ARG A 252 -13.45 4.56 -3.30
C ARG A 252 -13.46 5.54 -4.47
N HIS A 253 -12.45 6.41 -4.53
CA HIS A 253 -12.15 7.15 -5.75
C HIS A 253 -11.64 6.21 -6.84
N ILE A 254 -11.72 6.65 -8.09
CA ILE A 254 -11.34 5.89 -9.28
C ILE A 254 -10.11 6.54 -9.89
N THR A 255 -9.12 5.73 -10.24
CA THR A 255 -7.94 6.16 -10.99
C THR A 255 -8.14 5.88 -12.47
N ILE A 256 -7.69 6.82 -13.29
CA ILE A 256 -7.60 6.69 -14.73
C ILE A 256 -6.15 7.01 -15.08
N GLU A 257 -5.38 5.98 -15.38
CA GLU A 257 -4.02 6.15 -15.85
C GLU A 257 -3.97 6.08 -17.37
N GLY A 258 -3.15 6.93 -17.98
CA GLY A 258 -2.81 6.80 -19.39
C GLY A 258 -1.34 7.08 -19.59
N THR A 259 -0.71 6.33 -20.50
CA THR A 259 0.72 6.53 -20.82
C THR A 259 0.95 7.63 -21.85
N GLY A 260 -0.11 8.09 -22.53
CA GLY A 260 -0.12 9.20 -23.48
C GLY A 260 -0.86 10.46 -23.03
N ASP A 261 -0.96 11.43 -23.94
CA ASP A 261 -1.67 12.69 -23.69
C ASP A 261 -3.19 12.52 -23.84
N ASN A 262 -3.87 12.40 -22.70
CA ASN A 262 -5.33 12.34 -22.59
C ASN A 262 -5.92 13.63 -21.97
N SER A 263 -5.15 14.72 -21.87
CA SER A 263 -5.58 15.97 -21.24
C SER A 263 -6.76 16.67 -21.91
N GLY A 264 -7.01 16.35 -23.19
CA GLY A 264 -8.18 16.81 -23.95
C GLY A 264 -9.40 15.89 -23.87
N ILE A 265 -9.29 14.74 -23.17
CA ILE A 265 -10.32 13.71 -23.12
C ILE A 265 -10.97 13.68 -21.74
N THR A 266 -12.28 13.89 -21.70
CA THR A 266 -13.09 13.65 -20.51
C THR A 266 -13.63 12.23 -20.51
N LEU A 267 -13.43 11.50 -19.41
CA LEU A 267 -14.06 10.23 -19.12
C LEU A 267 -15.21 10.47 -18.13
N THR A 268 -16.42 10.09 -18.54
CA THR A 268 -17.61 10.19 -17.68
C THR A 268 -17.84 8.86 -16.98
N ILE A 269 -17.73 8.85 -15.66
CA ILE A 269 -17.95 7.68 -14.80
C ILE A 269 -19.40 7.75 -14.30
N GLU A 270 -20.17 6.69 -14.52
CA GLU A 270 -21.52 6.52 -13.99
C GLU A 270 -21.58 5.29 -13.11
N GLY A 271 -22.24 5.40 -11.96
CA GLY A 271 -22.30 4.33 -10.98
C GLY A 271 -23.23 4.62 -9.81
N THR A 272 -22.92 4.07 -8.63
CA THR A 272 -23.67 4.37 -7.40
C THR A 272 -22.76 4.76 -6.24
N ASP A 273 -23.26 5.64 -5.37
CA ASP A 273 -22.63 6.01 -4.10
C ASP A 273 -22.67 4.87 -3.06
N ARG A 274 -22.11 5.12 -1.87
CA ARG A 274 -22.09 4.15 -0.75
C ARG A 274 -23.49 3.75 -0.25
N ARG A 275 -24.51 4.57 -0.52
CA ARG A 275 -25.93 4.41 -0.13
C ARG A 275 -26.78 3.81 -1.25
N GLY A 276 -26.20 3.57 -2.43
CA GLY A 276 -26.85 3.01 -3.61
C GLY A 276 -27.56 4.04 -4.51
N ASN A 277 -27.37 5.34 -4.28
CA ASN A 277 -27.92 6.37 -5.17
C ASN A 277 -27.07 6.51 -6.42
N ALA A 278 -27.69 6.83 -7.56
CA ALA A 278 -26.96 7.06 -8.81
C ALA A 278 -25.98 8.23 -8.70
N LEU A 279 -24.77 8.03 -9.21
CA LEU A 279 -23.68 8.98 -9.18
C LEU A 279 -23.07 9.13 -10.56
N SER A 280 -22.72 10.36 -10.92
CA SER A 280 -22.01 10.66 -12.17
C SER A 280 -20.91 11.67 -11.91
N GLU A 281 -19.75 11.45 -12.51
CA GLU A 281 -18.60 12.34 -12.47
C GLU A 281 -17.90 12.39 -13.83
N ALA A 282 -17.47 13.59 -14.22
CA ALA A 282 -16.66 13.80 -15.40
C ALA A 282 -15.22 14.08 -14.96
N VAL A 283 -14.30 13.17 -15.31
CA VAL A 283 -12.88 13.26 -14.98
C VAL A 283 -12.11 13.55 -16.26
N THR A 284 -11.33 14.62 -16.29
CA THR A 284 -10.43 14.91 -17.41
C THR A 284 -9.18 14.05 -17.28
N GLY A 285 -8.78 13.38 -18.35
CA GLY A 285 -7.55 12.60 -18.40
C GLY A 285 -6.30 13.45 -18.15
N SER A 286 -5.21 12.78 -17.83
CA SER A 286 -3.89 13.37 -17.61
C SER A 286 -3.10 13.47 -18.92
N ASN A 287 -2.03 14.28 -18.93
CA ASN A 287 -1.00 14.19 -19.96
C ASN A 287 0.12 13.27 -19.46
N ALA A 288 0.03 11.97 -19.76
CA ALA A 288 0.88 10.91 -19.24
C ALA A 288 0.94 10.88 -17.69
N GLY A 289 0.11 10.04 -17.08
CA GLY A 289 0.04 9.85 -15.62
C GLY A 289 -1.36 9.48 -15.16
N THR A 290 -1.65 9.67 -13.87
CA THR A 290 -2.95 9.30 -13.27
C THR A 290 -3.84 10.52 -13.03
N ALA A 291 -5.09 10.43 -13.48
CA ALA A 291 -6.19 11.30 -13.06
C ALA A 291 -7.08 10.56 -12.06
N THR A 292 -7.48 11.23 -10.98
CA THR A 292 -8.27 10.62 -9.90
C THR A 292 -9.64 11.30 -9.80
N SER A 293 -10.71 10.52 -9.65
CA SER A 293 -12.04 11.05 -9.37
C SER A 293 -12.12 11.66 -7.97
N ALA A 294 -13.01 12.62 -7.76
CA ALA A 294 -13.26 13.24 -6.46
C ALA A 294 -14.34 12.52 -5.64
N LYS A 295 -15.22 11.74 -6.28
CA LYS A 295 -16.33 11.07 -5.59
C LYS A 295 -16.04 9.59 -5.34
N ASN A 296 -16.70 9.05 -4.31
CA ASN A 296 -16.66 7.64 -3.96
C ASN A 296 -17.66 6.82 -4.78
N PHE A 297 -17.17 5.92 -5.62
CA PHE A 297 -17.99 4.97 -6.35
C PHE A 297 -17.99 3.62 -5.64
N ARG A 298 -19.19 3.13 -5.28
CA ARG A 298 -19.39 1.76 -4.77
C ARG A 298 -19.56 0.76 -5.89
N THR A 299 -20.29 1.16 -6.93
CA THR A 299 -20.43 0.38 -8.16
C THR A 299 -20.20 1.31 -9.33
N ILE A 300 -19.66 0.77 -10.42
CA ILE A 300 -19.55 1.47 -11.69
C ILE A 300 -20.41 0.72 -12.71
N THR A 301 -21.21 1.48 -13.42
CA THR A 301 -22.12 0.98 -14.46
C THR A 301 -21.65 1.32 -15.86
N SER A 302 -20.97 2.46 -16.03
CA SER A 302 -20.34 2.84 -17.31
C SER A 302 -19.16 3.78 -17.07
N ILE A 303 -18.17 3.72 -17.95
CA ILE A 303 -17.16 4.76 -18.11
C ILE A 303 -17.08 5.09 -19.59
N ARG A 304 -17.29 6.36 -19.94
CA ARG A 304 -17.38 6.80 -21.34
C ARG A 304 -16.37 7.89 -21.66
N ALA A 305 -15.46 7.60 -22.59
CA ALA A 305 -14.53 8.58 -23.13
C ALA A 305 -15.23 9.50 -24.15
N SER A 306 -14.95 10.80 -24.06
CA SER A 306 -15.50 11.84 -24.96
C SER A 306 -14.81 11.92 -26.32
N GLY A 307 -13.68 11.24 -26.50
CA GLY A 307 -12.89 11.24 -27.73
C GLY A 307 -11.96 10.02 -27.82
N ALA A 308 -11.04 10.04 -28.78
CA ALA A 308 -10.03 9.00 -28.92
C ALA A 308 -9.02 9.04 -27.77
N VAL A 309 -8.57 7.88 -27.32
CA VAL A 309 -7.54 7.70 -26.30
C VAL A 309 -6.32 7.12 -27.01
N THR A 310 -5.24 7.89 -27.07
CA THR A 310 -3.97 7.49 -27.70
C THR A 310 -2.99 7.06 -26.60
N ASP A 311 -2.38 5.88 -26.76
CA ASP A 311 -1.38 5.31 -25.84
C ASP A 311 -1.93 4.74 -24.52
N ASN A 312 -3.08 4.08 -24.64
CA ASN A 312 -3.73 3.25 -23.62
C ASN A 312 -4.30 4.03 -22.41
N VAL A 313 -5.44 3.53 -21.90
CA VAL A 313 -6.02 3.92 -20.61
C VAL A 313 -6.30 2.67 -19.78
N GLU A 314 -5.88 2.74 -18.52
CA GLU A 314 -6.08 1.75 -17.47
C GLU A 314 -6.95 2.39 -16.38
N ILE A 315 -7.86 1.60 -15.81
CA ILE A 315 -8.81 2.10 -14.83
C ILE A 315 -8.84 1.19 -13.62
N GLY A 316 -8.68 1.82 -12.46
CA GLY A 316 -8.54 1.14 -11.19
C GLY A 316 -9.27 1.86 -10.06
N SER A 317 -9.13 1.30 -8.86
CA SER A 317 -9.52 1.98 -7.63
C SER A 317 -8.33 2.75 -7.07
N ALA A 318 -8.58 3.97 -6.59
CA ALA A 318 -7.58 4.77 -5.90
C ALA A 318 -7.38 4.30 -4.45
N ASP A 319 -6.25 4.73 -3.88
CA ASP A 319 -6.00 4.64 -2.44
C ASP A 319 -6.55 5.85 -1.66
N SER A 320 -7.35 6.68 -2.31
CA SER A 320 -8.12 7.76 -1.69
C SER A 320 -9.60 7.42 -1.56
N MET A 321 -10.21 7.88 -0.47
CA MET A 321 -11.65 7.73 -0.22
C MET A 321 -12.18 8.71 0.82
N ASP A 322 -13.44 9.12 0.68
CA ASP A 322 -14.12 9.89 1.71
C ASP A 322 -14.84 9.01 2.74
N GLY A 323 -14.64 9.27 4.03
CA GLY A 323 -15.43 8.66 5.10
C GLY A 323 -16.91 9.09 5.07
N PRO A 324 -17.81 8.33 5.71
CA PRO A 324 -19.21 8.73 5.82
C PRO A 324 -19.33 10.00 6.69
N PRO A 325 -20.18 10.96 6.31
CA PRO A 325 -20.37 12.17 7.10
C PRO A 325 -21.05 11.87 8.43
N ILE A 326 -20.65 12.62 9.45
CA ILE A 326 -21.28 12.69 10.77
C ILE A 326 -22.02 14.03 10.84
N PRO A 327 -23.35 14.07 10.61
CA PRO A 327 -24.15 15.28 10.78
C PRO A 327 -24.21 15.68 12.26
N LEU A 328 -24.21 16.98 12.51
CA LEU A 328 -24.37 17.56 13.84
C LEU A 328 -25.80 18.12 13.99
N GLU A 329 -26.37 18.01 15.19
CA GLU A 329 -27.76 18.45 15.44
C GLU A 329 -27.93 19.98 15.45
N ARG A 330 -26.84 20.72 15.74
CA ARG A 330 -26.80 22.19 15.75
C ARG A 330 -25.49 22.66 15.14
N PHE A 331 -25.49 23.84 14.53
CA PHE A 331 -24.27 24.57 14.19
C PHE A 331 -23.48 24.80 15.49
N ASP A 332 -22.40 24.04 15.63
CA ASP A 332 -21.57 24.09 16.82
C ASP A 332 -20.15 24.46 16.42
N SER A 333 -19.51 25.28 17.25
CA SER A 333 -18.15 25.75 17.05
C SER A 333 -17.28 25.20 18.16
N GLY A 334 -16.08 24.76 17.80
CA GLY A 334 -15.17 24.15 18.75
C GLY A 334 -15.53 22.70 19.09
N ILE A 335 -16.13 21.97 18.15
CA ILE A 335 -16.31 20.52 18.32
C ILE A 335 -14.95 19.86 18.46
N THR A 336 -14.74 19.09 19.52
CA THR A 336 -13.48 18.36 19.69
C THR A 336 -13.58 17.03 18.98
N PHE A 337 -12.59 16.69 18.18
CA PHE A 337 -12.51 15.41 17.49
C PHE A 337 -11.20 14.69 17.84
N ALA A 338 -11.23 13.36 17.69
CA ALA A 338 -10.05 12.53 17.61
C ALA A 338 -10.13 11.71 16.33
N ILE A 339 -9.06 11.67 15.56
CA ILE A 339 -8.88 10.72 14.48
C ILE A 339 -7.78 9.77 14.93
N GLU A 340 -8.16 8.53 15.22
CA GLU A 340 -7.28 7.51 15.77
C GLU A 340 -6.98 6.50 14.68
N HIS A 341 -5.71 6.45 14.30
CA HIS A 341 -5.18 5.41 13.43
C HIS A 341 -5.04 4.14 14.25
N SER A 342 -5.24 3.00 13.61
CA SER A 342 -4.83 1.74 14.19
C SER A 342 -3.30 1.69 14.34
N SER A 343 -2.81 0.77 15.16
CA SER A 343 -1.36 0.62 15.42
C SER A 343 -0.54 0.26 14.17
N ASP A 344 -1.23 -0.18 13.13
CA ASP A 344 -0.78 -0.53 11.79
C ASP A 344 -1.29 0.45 10.71
N GLY A 345 -1.82 1.61 11.12
CA GLY A 345 -2.27 2.65 10.21
C GLY A 345 -1.10 3.22 9.41
N ASP A 346 -1.11 2.95 8.11
CA ASP A 346 -0.26 3.59 7.11
C ASP A 346 -1.18 4.21 6.07
N LEU A 347 -1.63 5.41 6.40
CA LEU A 347 -2.57 6.18 5.63
C LEU A 347 -2.39 7.64 5.95
N THR A 348 -2.81 8.48 5.02
CA THR A 348 -2.90 9.92 5.23
C THR A 348 -4.36 10.31 5.28
N HIS A 349 -4.75 11.07 6.30
CA HIS A 349 -6.12 11.54 6.47
C HIS A 349 -6.19 13.05 6.58
N ASN A 350 -7.35 13.62 6.25
CA ASN A 350 -7.66 15.01 6.46
C ASN A 350 -8.96 15.09 7.28
N PHE A 351 -8.99 15.96 8.28
CA PHE A 351 -10.25 16.37 8.88
C PHE A 351 -10.92 17.41 7.98
N VAL A 352 -12.12 17.07 7.48
CA VAL A 352 -12.89 17.97 6.63
C VAL A 352 -14.28 18.20 7.21
N SER A 353 -14.74 19.44 7.05
CA SER A 353 -16.00 19.91 7.61
C SER A 353 -16.85 20.60 6.56
N THR A 354 -18.14 20.74 6.83
CA THR A 354 -19.04 21.51 5.98
C THR A 354 -20.00 22.36 6.80
N LEU A 355 -20.38 23.50 6.22
CA LEU A 355 -21.47 24.35 6.72
C LEU A 355 -22.83 23.92 6.18
N ASP A 356 -22.85 23.04 5.17
CA ASP A 356 -24.08 22.60 4.53
C ASP A 356 -24.76 21.50 5.38
N ARG A 357 -26.08 21.58 5.57
CA ARG A 357 -26.83 20.61 6.40
C ARG A 357 -27.11 19.33 5.62
N LEU A 358 -26.57 18.22 6.11
CA LEU A 358 -26.77 16.88 5.54
C LEU A 358 -27.99 16.13 6.12
N ILE A 359 -28.59 16.64 7.20
CA ILE A 359 -29.66 15.94 7.95
C ILE A 359 -31.06 16.13 7.33
N ASP A 360 -31.28 17.27 6.65
CA ASP A 360 -32.60 17.68 6.15
C ASP A 360 -32.78 17.43 4.64
N GLY A 361 -31.81 16.75 4.01
CA GLY A 361 -31.84 16.45 2.57
C GLY A 361 -31.62 17.64 1.64
N GLU A 362 -31.28 18.82 2.18
CA GLU A 362 -30.97 20.02 1.38
C GLU A 362 -29.77 19.80 0.44
N ARG A 363 -28.77 19.03 0.88
CA ARG A 363 -27.62 18.58 0.08
C ARG A 363 -27.23 17.15 0.46
N ASN A 364 -26.69 16.40 -0.50
CA ASN A 364 -26.02 15.11 -0.25
C ASN A 364 -24.53 15.32 0.00
N GLU A 365 -23.87 14.31 0.58
CA GLU A 365 -22.42 14.26 0.81
C GLU A 365 -21.59 14.62 -0.43
N ASP A 366 -22.03 14.20 -1.63
CA ASP A 366 -21.33 14.47 -2.89
C ASP A 366 -21.52 15.90 -3.43
N THR A 367 -22.50 16.63 -2.90
CA THR A 367 -22.89 17.97 -3.38
C THR A 367 -22.62 19.07 -2.37
N ALA A 368 -22.30 18.69 -1.14
CA ALA A 368 -21.95 19.59 -0.05
C ALA A 368 -20.57 20.21 -0.32
N ARG A 369 -20.38 21.43 0.17
CA ARG A 369 -19.07 22.11 0.11
C ARG A 369 -18.24 21.70 1.32
N TRP A 370 -17.22 20.89 1.08
CA TRP A 370 -16.28 20.45 2.10
C TRP A 370 -15.10 21.43 2.20
N PHE A 371 -14.67 21.67 3.43
CA PHE A 371 -13.55 22.54 3.78
C PHE A 371 -12.54 21.73 4.57
N GLU A 372 -11.30 21.75 4.10
CA GLU A 372 -10.15 21.22 4.81
C GLU A 372 -9.66 22.24 5.84
N THR A 373 -9.28 21.76 7.02
CA THR A 373 -8.85 22.64 8.12
C THR A 373 -7.32 22.69 8.26
N ASP A 374 -6.65 21.53 8.24
CA ASP A 374 -5.25 21.44 8.69
C ASP A 374 -4.29 20.72 7.72
N GLY A 375 -4.68 20.48 6.47
CA GLY A 375 -3.85 19.72 5.54
C GLY A 375 -3.86 18.21 5.83
N PRO A 376 -3.15 17.41 5.01
CA PRO A 376 -3.04 15.97 5.23
C PRO A 376 -2.18 15.62 6.45
N GLN A 377 -2.70 14.72 7.27
CA GLN A 377 -2.09 14.23 8.50
C GLN A 377 -1.79 12.74 8.36
N VAL A 378 -0.61 12.34 8.86
CA VAL A 378 -0.10 10.96 8.76
C VAL A 378 -0.12 10.21 10.09
N ALA A 379 -0.61 10.84 11.15
CA ALA A 379 -0.65 10.28 12.50
C ALA A 379 -1.98 10.57 13.18
N SER A 380 -2.26 9.84 14.26
CA SER A 380 -3.44 10.10 15.08
C SER A 380 -3.43 11.54 15.59
N GLU A 381 -4.57 12.20 15.51
CA GLU A 381 -4.72 13.59 15.91
C GLU A 381 -5.90 13.79 16.85
N ARG A 382 -5.78 14.86 17.64
CA ARG A 382 -6.89 15.43 18.41
C ARG A 382 -6.94 16.90 18.12
N GLY A 383 -8.08 17.37 17.67
CA GLY A 383 -8.25 18.72 17.18
C GLY A 383 -9.61 19.29 17.54
N SER A 384 -9.82 20.53 17.12
CA SER A 384 -11.10 21.20 17.24
C SER A 384 -11.39 22.02 16.00
N SER A 385 -12.66 22.08 15.59
CA SER A 385 -13.07 22.88 14.43
C SER A 385 -12.83 24.38 14.66
N VAL A 386 -12.26 25.08 13.68
CA VAL A 386 -11.93 26.53 13.76
C VAL A 386 -13.17 27.45 13.55
N GLY A 387 -14.37 26.89 13.50
CA GLY A 387 -15.61 27.66 13.32
C GLY A 387 -16.85 26.81 13.52
N ALA A 388 -18.04 27.39 13.30
CA ALA A 388 -19.27 26.64 13.33
C ALA A 388 -19.28 25.61 12.18
N VAL A 389 -19.70 24.38 12.45
CA VAL A 389 -19.80 23.31 11.44
C VAL A 389 -21.16 22.61 11.53
N ALA A 390 -21.64 22.06 10.42
CA ALA A 390 -22.92 21.35 10.31
C ALA A 390 -22.73 19.83 10.14
N ALA A 391 -21.62 19.41 9.54
CA ALA A 391 -21.19 18.02 9.49
C ALA A 391 -19.68 17.93 9.31
N VAL A 392 -19.14 16.77 9.66
CA VAL A 392 -17.71 16.47 9.55
C VAL A 392 -17.49 15.06 9.05
N ARG A 393 -16.33 14.80 8.44
CA ARG A 393 -15.87 13.48 8.05
C ARG A 393 -14.35 13.44 8.05
N ALA A 394 -13.80 12.23 8.06
CA ALA A 394 -12.41 11.99 7.71
C ALA A 394 -12.33 11.69 6.21
N GLU A 395 -11.39 12.30 5.53
CA GLU A 395 -11.02 11.97 4.15
C GLU A 395 -9.67 11.26 4.17
N ILE A 396 -9.55 10.16 3.43
CA ILE A 396 -8.31 9.42 3.27
C ILE A 396 -7.73 9.81 1.92
N THR A 397 -6.53 10.40 1.92
CA THR A 397 -5.86 10.88 0.71
C THR A 397 -4.85 9.86 0.16
N ASN A 398 -4.35 8.99 1.03
CA ASN A 398 -3.53 7.84 0.66
C ASN A 398 -3.80 6.71 1.66
N PHE A 399 -3.97 5.49 1.16
CA PHE A 399 -4.26 4.30 1.96
C PHE A 399 -3.31 3.17 1.56
N VAL A 400 -2.41 2.81 2.47
CA VAL A 400 -1.52 1.66 2.30
C VAL A 400 -2.04 0.50 3.15
N ALA A 401 -2.30 0.75 4.44
CA ALA A 401 -2.81 -0.27 5.37
C ALA A 401 -3.51 0.33 6.61
N GLY A 402 -4.15 -0.55 7.39
CA GLY A 402 -4.74 -0.22 8.68
C GLY A 402 -6.18 0.29 8.61
N SER A 403 -6.59 1.00 9.66
CA SER A 403 -7.92 1.56 9.81
C SER A 403 -7.86 2.91 10.52
N VAL A 404 -8.83 3.77 10.22
CA VAL A 404 -9.03 5.04 10.93
C VAL A 404 -10.39 5.05 11.57
N ASP A 405 -10.41 5.44 12.85
CA ASP A 405 -11.62 5.76 13.58
C ASP A 405 -11.68 7.27 13.82
N MET A 406 -12.75 7.91 13.35
CA MET A 406 -13.06 9.29 13.70
C MET A 406 -14.08 9.32 14.84
N ILE A 407 -13.76 10.06 15.90
CA ILE A 407 -14.57 10.18 17.11
C ILE A 407 -14.84 11.65 17.39
N ILE A 408 -16.12 12.00 17.55
CA ILE A 408 -16.52 13.30 18.11
C ILE A 408 -16.58 13.17 19.62
N LEU A 409 -15.76 13.97 20.30
CA LEU A 409 -15.64 13.96 21.75
C LEU A 409 -16.65 14.95 22.35
N PRO A 410 -17.20 14.67 23.54
CA PRO A 410 -17.99 15.65 24.26
C PRO A 410 -17.12 16.88 24.58
N PRO A 411 -17.73 18.08 24.69
CA PRO A 411 -17.01 19.26 25.12
C PRO A 411 -16.34 19.01 26.47
N ILE A 412 -15.06 19.38 26.58
CA ILE A 412 -14.35 19.36 27.86
C ILE A 412 -15.07 20.38 28.76
N SER A 413 -15.85 19.92 29.73
CA SER A 413 -16.30 20.79 30.80
C SER A 413 -15.13 20.99 31.75
N ASP A 414 -14.56 22.20 31.78
CA ASP A 414 -13.66 22.60 32.85
C ASP A 414 -14.40 22.45 34.19
N TYR A 415 -14.02 21.45 34.99
CA TYR A 415 -14.42 21.31 36.39
C TYR A 415 -13.20 21.39 37.30
#